data_AF-A0A1C5NVF4-F1
#
_entry.id   AF-A0A1C5NVF4-F1
#
_cell.length_a   1.000
_cell.length_b   1.000
_cell.length_c   1.000
_cell.angle_alpha   90.00
_cell.angle_beta   90.00
_cell.angle_gamma   90.00
#
_symmetry.space_group_name_H-M   'P 1'
#
loop_
_entity.id
_entity.type
_entity.pdbx_description
1 polymer ?
#
loop_
_entity_poly.entity_id
_entity_poly.type
_entity_poly.pdbx_seq_one_letter_code
_entity_poly.pdbx_strand_id
1 'polypeptide(L)'
;MSEIKSFSDYTSKYNSNVDYSALFGGTSDSSSVGNTNMLSDYAAIKNGSYGKLMKAYYAKQDAEKLSGKGDTSQKLTLMKTSADSLKKSADALNDASLWEKKKIKKKDEKTGEETEVEDYDWDAITKKVKSFIDDYNDVVKEAGESNTKDVLRNASWMTGMTDKTSHLLSKIGITIGKGNKLELDEDELKKADISSLKTVFTGYNSFAGKTAQKATGISNAANRASATYTNNGTYSKKDSSLTSSKIDKEV
;
A
#
# COMPACT_ATOMS: atom_id res chain seq x y z
N MET A 1 -3.72 -0.68 -31.51
CA MET A 1 -2.31 -0.53 -31.09
C MET A 1 -2.17 0.84 -30.47
N SER A 2 -2.03 0.90 -29.14
CA SER A 2 -1.45 2.00 -28.36
C SER A 2 -1.45 1.56 -26.89
N GLU A 3 -0.31 1.03 -26.45
CA GLU A 3 -0.05 0.56 -25.09
C GLU A 3 0.10 1.74 -24.13
N ILE A 4 -0.55 1.65 -22.96
CA ILE A 4 -0.42 2.60 -21.87
C ILE A 4 0.87 2.28 -21.12
N LYS A 5 1.81 3.23 -21.04
CA LYS A 5 3.19 3.00 -20.55
C LYS A 5 3.49 3.62 -19.18
N SER A 6 2.58 4.42 -18.60
CA SER A 6 2.78 5.07 -17.29
C SER A 6 1.46 5.58 -16.69
N PHE A 7 1.38 5.66 -15.35
CA PHE A 7 0.26 6.27 -14.62
C PHE A 7 0.13 7.79 -14.89
N SER A 8 1.21 8.44 -15.36
CA SER A 8 1.19 9.85 -15.77
C SER A 8 0.32 10.12 -17.00
N ASP A 9 0.10 9.10 -17.86
CA ASP A 9 -0.68 9.30 -19.08
C ASP A 9 -2.19 9.42 -18.79
N TYR A 10 -2.63 8.92 -17.63
CA TYR A 10 -4.02 9.01 -17.17
C TYR A 10 -4.42 10.40 -16.69
N THR A 11 -3.48 11.22 -16.21
CA THR A 11 -3.77 12.55 -15.64
C THR A 11 -3.90 13.64 -16.71
N SER A 12 -3.43 13.39 -17.94
CA SER A 12 -3.47 14.37 -19.04
C SER A 12 -4.85 14.51 -19.71
N LYS A 13 -5.74 13.53 -19.57
CA LYS A 13 -7.04 13.51 -20.28
C LYS A 13 -8.17 14.24 -19.55
N TYR A 14 -7.94 14.65 -18.30
CA TYR A 14 -8.93 15.33 -17.46
C TYR A 14 -8.33 16.54 -16.73
N ASN A 15 -7.62 17.39 -17.46
CA ASN A 15 -7.25 18.69 -16.95
C ASN A 15 -8.46 19.64 -16.98
N SER A 16 -9.17 19.75 -15.86
CA SER A 16 -9.93 20.96 -15.54
C SER A 16 -9.18 21.68 -14.42
N ASN A 17 -8.51 22.78 -14.78
CA ASN A 17 -7.99 23.78 -13.86
C ASN A 17 -9.13 24.22 -12.92
N VAL A 18 -9.19 23.66 -11.73
CA VAL A 18 -9.98 24.20 -10.63
C VAL A 18 -8.98 24.56 -9.54
N ASP A 19 -8.70 25.85 -9.47
CA ASP A 19 -7.85 26.45 -8.47
C ASP A 19 -8.53 26.34 -7.10
N TYR A 20 -7.99 25.48 -6.24
CA TYR A 20 -8.45 25.26 -4.88
C TYR A 20 -7.87 26.26 -3.86
N SER A 21 -7.13 27.28 -4.32
CA SER A 21 -6.52 28.29 -3.43
C SER A 21 -7.52 29.19 -2.70
N ALA A 22 -8.79 29.26 -3.15
CA ALA A 22 -9.83 30.06 -2.50
C ALA A 22 -10.47 29.39 -1.26
N LEU A 23 -10.19 28.12 -0.97
CA LEU A 23 -10.87 27.40 0.12
C LEU A 23 -10.17 27.50 1.48
N PHE A 24 -8.93 28.00 1.55
CA PHE A 24 -8.20 28.12 2.82
C PHE A 24 -7.39 29.42 2.98
N GLY A 25 -7.49 30.38 2.05
CA GLY A 25 -6.78 31.66 2.10
C GLY A 25 -7.66 32.81 2.57
N GLY A 26 -7.68 33.07 3.88
CA GLY A 26 -8.38 34.21 4.46
C GLY A 26 -8.17 34.36 5.96
N THR A 27 -6.91 34.37 6.41
CA THR A 27 -6.49 35.06 7.65
C THR A 27 -6.75 36.57 7.47
N SER A 28 -7.12 37.41 8.45
CA SER A 28 -6.61 37.54 9.82
C SER A 28 -7.53 38.45 10.67
N ASP A 29 -7.40 38.27 11.99
CA ASP A 29 -7.50 39.24 13.07
C ASP A 29 -8.83 39.70 13.70
N SER A 30 -8.76 39.60 15.03
CA SER A 30 -9.46 40.37 16.07
C SER A 30 -10.84 39.89 16.54
N SER A 31 -10.84 39.50 17.80
CA SER A 31 -11.81 39.77 18.87
C SER A 31 -13.31 39.88 18.54
N SER A 32 -14.08 39.17 19.40
CA SER A 32 -15.44 39.50 19.83
C SER A 32 -16.59 39.05 18.91
N VAL A 33 -17.34 38.07 19.44
CA VAL A 33 -18.81 38.01 19.49
C VAL A 33 -19.55 38.70 18.33
N GLY A 34 -20.15 37.93 17.43
CA GLY A 34 -21.03 38.52 16.41
C GLY A 34 -21.63 37.55 15.40
N ASN A 35 -22.72 36.91 15.79
CA ASN A 35 -23.66 36.14 14.97
C ASN A 35 -24.02 36.83 13.63
N THR A 36 -23.36 36.48 12.52
CA THR A 36 -23.65 37.07 11.17
C THR A 36 -23.78 36.05 10.03
N ASN A 37 -23.93 34.75 10.31
CA ASN A 37 -23.98 33.75 9.23
C ASN A 37 -25.38 33.42 8.68
N MET A 38 -26.45 34.02 9.21
CA MET A 38 -27.81 33.58 8.85
C MET A 38 -28.33 34.10 7.49
N LEU A 39 -27.65 35.09 6.86
CA LEU A 39 -28.08 35.65 5.56
C LEU A 39 -27.45 34.92 4.35
N SER A 40 -26.24 34.37 4.50
CA SER A 40 -25.57 33.59 3.46
C SER A 40 -26.24 32.23 3.21
N ASP A 41 -26.80 31.62 4.26
CA ASP A 41 -27.50 30.32 4.17
C ASP A 41 -28.78 30.42 3.35
N TYR A 42 -29.54 31.52 3.43
CA TYR A 42 -30.80 31.68 2.70
C TYR A 42 -30.59 32.01 1.21
N ALA A 43 -29.56 32.81 0.89
CA ALA A 43 -29.19 33.10 -0.50
C ALA A 43 -28.66 31.86 -1.23
N ALA A 44 -27.95 30.97 -0.54
CA ALA A 44 -27.47 29.70 -1.09
C ALA A 44 -28.61 28.70 -1.41
N ILE A 45 -29.71 28.75 -0.64
CA ILE A 45 -30.92 27.97 -0.90
C ILE A 45 -31.69 28.54 -2.11
N LYS A 46 -31.89 29.86 -2.18
CA LYS A 46 -32.64 30.50 -3.28
C LYS A 46 -31.90 30.46 -4.63
N ASN A 47 -30.57 30.55 -4.63
CA ASN A 47 -29.75 30.49 -5.85
C ASN A 47 -29.37 29.05 -6.25
N GLY A 48 -29.89 28.04 -5.55
CA GLY A 48 -29.68 26.62 -5.88
C GLY A 48 -28.24 26.15 -5.74
N SER A 49 -27.33 26.93 -5.16
CA SER A 49 -25.94 26.51 -4.92
C SER A 49 -25.88 25.40 -3.89
N TYR A 50 -26.75 25.43 -2.86
CA TYR A 50 -26.91 24.34 -1.90
C TYR A 50 -27.45 23.07 -2.57
N GLY A 51 -28.43 23.21 -3.46
CA GLY A 51 -28.96 22.09 -4.25
C GLY A 51 -27.91 21.48 -5.19
N LYS A 52 -27.02 22.30 -5.78
CA LYS A 52 -25.89 21.84 -6.60
C LYS A 52 -24.81 21.15 -5.75
N LEU A 53 -24.52 21.65 -4.56
CA LEU A 53 -23.61 21.00 -3.61
C LEU A 53 -24.16 19.66 -3.13
N MET A 54 -25.44 19.60 -2.77
CA MET A 54 -26.12 18.38 -2.37
C MET A 54 -26.20 17.38 -3.53
N LYS A 55 -26.53 17.85 -4.74
CA LYS A 55 -26.53 17.02 -5.96
C LYS A 55 -25.13 16.57 -6.35
N ALA A 56 -24.08 17.37 -6.14
CA ALA A 56 -22.70 16.96 -6.37
C ALA A 56 -22.21 15.99 -5.29
N TYR A 57 -22.65 16.15 -4.04
CA TYR A 57 -22.39 15.22 -2.96
C TYR A 57 -23.05 13.86 -3.23
N TYR A 58 -24.32 13.86 -3.61
CA TYR A 58 -25.02 12.63 -4.00
C TYR A 58 -24.54 12.08 -5.33
N ALA A 59 -24.18 12.89 -6.32
CA ALA A 59 -23.59 12.41 -7.57
C ALA A 59 -22.18 11.85 -7.36
N LYS A 60 -21.39 12.36 -6.41
CA LYS A 60 -20.13 11.73 -5.97
C LYS A 60 -20.42 10.43 -5.23
N GLN A 61 -21.41 10.41 -4.34
CA GLN A 61 -21.82 9.19 -3.65
C GLN A 61 -22.39 8.15 -4.61
N ASP A 62 -23.10 8.57 -5.66
CA ASP A 62 -23.74 7.71 -6.65
C ASP A 62 -22.74 7.28 -7.73
N ALA A 63 -21.76 8.10 -8.08
CA ALA A 63 -20.58 7.68 -8.85
C ALA A 63 -19.72 6.68 -8.05
N GLU A 64 -19.60 6.85 -6.74
CA GLU A 64 -18.99 5.86 -5.83
C GLU A 64 -19.87 4.61 -5.63
N LYS A 65 -21.21 4.71 -5.75
CA LYS A 65 -22.12 3.55 -5.80
C LYS A 65 -22.11 2.84 -7.15
N LEU A 66 -21.79 3.53 -8.25
CA LEU A 66 -21.68 2.95 -9.59
C LEU A 66 -20.35 2.20 -9.80
N SER A 67 -19.32 2.44 -8.99
CA SER A 67 -18.15 1.54 -8.85
C SER A 67 -18.35 0.45 -7.76
N GLY A 68 -19.58 0.33 -7.26
CA GLY A 68 -19.94 -0.26 -5.98
C GLY A 68 -20.01 -1.78 -5.92
N LYS A 69 -18.93 -2.47 -6.27
CA LYS A 69 -18.67 -3.80 -5.72
C LYS A 69 -17.24 -3.82 -5.18
N GLY A 70 -17.10 -3.49 -3.89
CA GLY A 70 -15.85 -3.72 -3.16
C GLY A 70 -15.40 -5.17 -3.35
N ASP A 71 -14.11 -5.44 -3.13
CA ASP A 71 -13.51 -6.72 -3.52
C ASP A 71 -14.31 -7.94 -3.04
N THR A 72 -14.28 -9.01 -3.84
CA THR A 72 -14.90 -10.28 -3.46
C THR A 72 -14.22 -10.84 -2.22
N SER A 73 -14.93 -11.68 -1.44
CA SER A 73 -14.35 -12.31 -0.25
C SER A 73 -13.07 -13.09 -0.60
N GLN A 74 -13.08 -13.83 -1.71
CA GLN A 74 -11.90 -14.55 -2.22
C GLN A 74 -10.71 -13.62 -2.50
N LYS A 75 -10.94 -12.49 -3.19
CA LYS A 75 -9.88 -11.52 -3.49
C LYS A 75 -9.34 -10.86 -2.22
N LEU A 76 -10.20 -10.60 -1.24
CA LEU A 76 -9.78 -10.09 0.08
C LEU A 76 -8.98 -11.12 0.88
N THR A 77 -9.34 -12.41 0.82
CA THR A 77 -8.56 -13.48 1.44
C THR A 77 -7.17 -13.59 0.82
N LEU A 78 -7.06 -13.47 -0.51
CA LEU A 78 -5.77 -13.44 -1.22
C LEU A 78 -4.92 -12.26 -0.75
N MET A 79 -5.45 -11.03 -0.82
CA MET A 79 -4.75 -9.83 -0.35
C MET A 79 -4.28 -9.95 1.11
N LYS A 80 -5.12 -10.52 1.97
CA LYS A 80 -4.77 -10.78 3.37
C LYS A 80 -3.60 -11.76 3.46
N THR A 81 -3.67 -12.86 2.73
CA THR A 81 -2.64 -13.92 2.74
C THR A 81 -1.30 -13.39 2.24
N SER A 82 -1.29 -12.69 1.11
CA SER A 82 -0.08 -12.10 0.55
C SER A 82 0.51 -11.05 1.47
N ALA A 83 -0.32 -10.24 2.13
CA ALA A 83 0.14 -9.28 3.12
C ALA A 83 0.71 -9.95 4.38
N ASP A 84 0.11 -11.06 4.84
CA ASP A 84 0.66 -11.84 5.96
C ASP A 84 2.00 -12.49 5.58
N SER A 85 2.16 -12.99 4.35
CA SER A 85 3.42 -13.52 3.84
C SER A 85 4.50 -12.44 3.77
N LEU A 86 4.18 -11.27 3.17
CA LEU A 86 5.09 -10.13 3.12
C LEU A 86 5.54 -9.68 4.51
N LYS A 87 4.62 -9.67 5.48
CA LYS A 87 5.01 -9.38 6.86
C LYS A 87 6.02 -10.39 7.38
N LYS A 88 5.79 -11.69 7.17
CA LYS A 88 6.67 -12.76 7.66
C LYS A 88 8.05 -12.70 7.01
N SER A 89 8.14 -12.45 5.71
CA SER A 89 9.43 -12.33 5.01
C SER A 89 10.17 -11.06 5.42
N ALA A 90 9.47 -9.95 5.64
CA ALA A 90 10.05 -8.73 6.21
C ALA A 90 10.59 -8.95 7.63
N ASP A 91 9.82 -9.62 8.51
CA ASP A 91 10.25 -9.94 9.87
C ASP A 91 11.46 -10.90 9.86
N ALA A 92 11.50 -11.86 8.92
CA ALA A 92 12.63 -12.77 8.76
C ALA A 92 13.93 -12.08 8.32
N LEU A 93 13.84 -10.97 7.59
CA LEU A 93 15.00 -10.14 7.25
C LEU A 93 15.42 -9.23 8.41
N ASN A 94 14.53 -8.98 9.37
CA ASN A 94 14.83 -8.23 10.58
C ASN A 94 15.43 -9.11 11.70
N ASP A 95 15.50 -10.43 11.48
CA ASP A 95 16.08 -11.37 12.44
C ASP A 95 17.61 -11.14 12.55
N ALA A 96 18.09 -10.88 13.77
CA ALA A 96 19.50 -10.63 14.04
C ALA A 96 20.39 -11.83 13.67
N SER A 97 19.90 -13.05 13.83
CA SER A 97 20.65 -14.29 13.56
C SER A 97 20.94 -14.49 12.08
N LEU A 98 20.17 -13.86 11.18
CA LEU A 98 20.47 -13.85 9.74
C LEU A 98 21.79 -13.12 9.44
N TRP A 99 22.17 -12.17 10.29
CA TRP A 99 23.27 -11.24 10.05
C TRP A 99 24.49 -11.50 10.92
N GLU A 100 24.56 -12.66 11.56
CA GLU A 100 25.72 -13.15 12.28
C GLU A 100 26.71 -13.79 11.30
N LYS A 101 28.00 -13.52 11.50
CA LYS A 101 29.05 -14.17 10.71
C LYS A 101 29.11 -15.64 11.07
N LYS A 102 29.30 -16.49 10.06
CA LYS A 102 29.54 -17.92 10.23
C LYS A 102 30.98 -18.22 9.86
N LYS A 103 31.54 -19.28 10.44
CA LYS A 103 32.82 -19.82 9.99
C LYS A 103 32.57 -20.54 8.67
N ILE A 104 33.07 -19.95 7.57
CA ILE A 104 32.94 -20.54 6.24
C ILE A 104 34.33 -20.96 5.79
N LYS A 105 34.45 -22.21 5.33
CA LYS A 105 35.67 -22.67 4.67
C LYS A 105 35.67 -22.11 3.25
N LYS A 106 36.45 -21.05 3.01
CA LYS A 106 36.73 -20.59 1.64
C LYS A 106 38.01 -21.28 1.17
N LYS A 107 37.91 -21.92 0.01
CA LYS A 107 39.05 -22.54 -0.68
C LYS A 107 39.56 -21.54 -1.70
N ASP A 108 40.81 -21.10 -1.56
CA ASP A 108 41.43 -20.18 -2.50
C ASP A 108 41.81 -20.93 -3.79
N GLU A 109 41.26 -20.52 -4.93
CA GLU A 109 41.45 -21.19 -6.23
C GLU A 109 42.90 -21.10 -6.76
N LYS A 110 43.75 -20.25 -6.17
CA LYS A 110 45.15 -20.09 -6.60
C LYS A 110 46.18 -20.85 -5.76
N THR A 111 45.89 -21.15 -4.49
CA THR A 111 46.86 -21.77 -3.56
C THR A 111 46.38 -23.07 -2.95
N GLY A 112 45.08 -23.40 -3.03
CA GLY A 112 44.53 -24.64 -2.48
C GLY A 112 44.49 -24.69 -0.94
N GLU A 113 44.84 -23.61 -0.25
CA GLU A 113 44.75 -23.51 1.21
C GLU A 113 43.30 -23.31 1.67
N GLU A 114 42.90 -24.07 2.69
CA GLU A 114 41.65 -23.86 3.42
C GLU A 114 41.85 -22.77 4.46
N THR A 115 41.39 -21.55 4.16
CA THR A 115 41.28 -20.49 5.18
C THR A 115 39.87 -20.50 5.79
N GLU A 116 39.77 -20.67 7.11
CA GLU A 116 38.55 -20.35 7.86
C GLU A 116 38.37 -18.83 7.82
N VAL A 117 37.43 -18.35 7.00
CA VAL A 117 37.07 -16.94 6.96
C VAL A 117 35.72 -16.78 7.64
N GLU A 118 35.64 -15.88 8.62
CA GLU A 118 34.35 -15.43 9.16
C GLU A 118 33.64 -14.56 8.12
N ASP A 119 32.63 -15.12 7.48
CA ASP A 119 31.86 -14.45 6.42
C ASP A 119 30.35 -14.69 6.63
N TYR A 120 29.53 -13.99 5.87
CA TYR A 120 28.08 -14.07 5.95
C TYR A 120 27.52 -15.20 5.10
N ASP A 121 26.38 -15.74 5.52
CA ASP A 121 25.63 -16.73 4.76
C ASP A 121 24.86 -16.05 3.62
N TRP A 122 25.61 -15.66 2.59
CA TRP A 122 25.07 -14.92 1.44
C TRP A 122 23.96 -15.66 0.71
N ASP A 123 23.97 -16.99 0.71
CA ASP A 123 22.92 -17.78 0.09
C ASP A 123 21.63 -17.74 0.93
N ALA A 124 21.72 -17.83 2.26
CA ALA A 124 20.57 -17.63 3.13
C ALA A 124 20.02 -16.19 3.03
N ILE A 125 20.90 -15.19 3.01
CA ILE A 125 20.51 -13.77 2.85
C ILE A 125 19.81 -13.58 1.51
N THR A 126 20.41 -14.01 0.40
CA THR A 126 19.85 -13.87 -0.96
C THR A 126 18.48 -14.53 -1.04
N LYS A 127 18.34 -15.74 -0.49
CA LYS A 127 17.06 -16.45 -0.45
C LYS A 127 15.98 -15.68 0.32
N LYS A 128 16.32 -15.11 1.48
CA LYS A 128 15.39 -14.33 2.30
C LYS A 128 14.99 -13.01 1.61
N VAL A 129 15.95 -12.34 0.97
CA VAL A 129 15.71 -11.11 0.18
C VAL A 129 14.79 -11.42 -1.00
N LYS A 130 15.04 -12.51 -1.72
CA LYS A 130 14.21 -12.96 -2.84
C LYS A 130 12.77 -13.26 -2.40
N SER A 131 12.59 -14.03 -1.32
CA SER A 131 11.25 -14.29 -0.78
C SER A 131 10.52 -13.01 -0.39
N PHE A 132 11.20 -12.04 0.22
CA PHE A 132 10.61 -10.75 0.54
C PHE A 132 10.19 -9.96 -0.71
N ILE A 133 11.01 -9.97 -1.76
CA ILE A 133 10.71 -9.31 -3.04
C ILE A 133 9.51 -9.97 -3.72
N ASP A 134 9.46 -11.30 -3.74
CA ASP A 134 8.33 -12.05 -4.29
C ASP A 134 7.03 -11.72 -3.55
N ASP A 135 7.04 -11.81 -2.22
CA ASP A 135 5.87 -11.46 -1.40
C ASP A 135 5.46 -9.98 -1.55
N TYR A 136 6.42 -9.07 -1.71
CA TYR A 136 6.16 -7.65 -1.95
C TYR A 136 5.44 -7.48 -3.29
N ASN A 137 5.93 -8.15 -4.33
CA ASN A 137 5.38 -8.10 -5.68
C ASN A 137 3.97 -8.67 -5.74
N ASP A 138 3.69 -9.72 -4.97
CA ASP A 138 2.34 -10.28 -4.83
C ASP A 138 1.39 -9.29 -4.17
N VAL A 139 1.81 -8.62 -3.09
CA VAL A 139 0.99 -7.55 -2.48
C VAL A 139 0.77 -6.39 -3.45
N VAL A 140 1.78 -5.94 -4.19
CA VAL A 140 1.63 -4.87 -5.19
C VAL A 140 0.64 -5.26 -6.28
N LYS A 141 0.70 -6.51 -6.76
CA LYS A 141 -0.24 -7.05 -7.75
C LYS A 141 -1.67 -7.11 -7.21
N GLU A 142 -1.86 -7.70 -6.03
CA GLU A 142 -3.19 -7.98 -5.50
C GLU A 142 -3.85 -6.75 -4.89
N ALA A 143 -3.14 -6.02 -4.03
CA ALA A 143 -3.66 -4.87 -3.31
C ALA A 143 -3.63 -3.58 -4.15
N GLY A 144 -2.75 -3.50 -5.16
CA GLY A 144 -2.69 -2.37 -6.10
C GLY A 144 -3.91 -2.29 -7.02
N GLU A 145 -4.61 -3.40 -7.24
CA GLU A 145 -5.85 -3.48 -8.02
C GLU A 145 -7.10 -3.58 -7.12
N SER A 146 -6.98 -3.27 -5.83
CA SER A 146 -8.07 -3.39 -4.86
C SER A 146 -9.16 -2.34 -5.08
N ASN A 147 -10.42 -2.78 -5.05
CA ASN A 147 -11.59 -1.89 -4.97
C ASN A 147 -11.88 -1.44 -3.53
N THR A 148 -11.13 -1.94 -2.54
CA THR A 148 -11.26 -1.59 -1.13
C THR A 148 -10.32 -0.43 -0.80
N LYS A 149 -10.89 0.77 -0.57
CA LYS A 149 -10.14 2.02 -0.37
C LYS A 149 -8.99 1.91 0.66
N ASP A 150 -9.24 1.26 1.79
CA ASP A 150 -8.22 1.08 2.85
C ASP A 150 -7.07 0.18 2.41
N VAL A 151 -7.36 -0.88 1.67
CA VAL A 151 -6.34 -1.80 1.13
C VAL A 151 -5.50 -1.07 0.09
N LEU A 152 -6.16 -0.45 -0.90
CA LEU A 152 -5.51 0.32 -1.95
C LEU A 152 -4.62 1.44 -1.38
N ARG A 153 -5.10 2.19 -0.40
CA ARG A 153 -4.34 3.28 0.23
C ARG A 153 -3.06 2.78 0.90
N ASN A 154 -3.09 1.62 1.56
CA ASN A 154 -1.89 1.05 2.16
C ASN A 154 -0.90 0.56 1.09
N ALA A 155 -1.38 -0.04 0.00
CA ALA A 155 -0.55 -0.45 -1.13
C ALA A 155 0.08 0.75 -1.86
N SER A 156 -0.67 1.83 -2.09
CA SER A 156 -0.13 3.08 -2.66
C SER A 156 0.92 3.73 -1.77
N TRP A 157 0.71 3.72 -0.45
CA TRP A 157 1.70 4.25 0.48
C TRP A 157 2.97 3.39 0.48
N MET A 158 2.83 2.07 0.42
CA MET A 158 3.95 1.13 0.36
C MET A 158 4.80 1.36 -0.90
N THR A 159 4.19 1.44 -2.08
CA THR A 159 4.89 1.72 -3.35
C THR A 159 5.53 3.12 -3.36
N GLY A 160 4.85 4.14 -2.83
CA GLY A 160 5.44 5.48 -2.68
C GLY A 160 6.61 5.55 -1.68
N MET A 161 6.64 4.69 -0.66
CA MET A 161 7.78 4.57 0.25
C MET A 161 8.96 3.86 -0.41
N THR A 162 8.68 2.83 -1.21
CA THR A 162 9.67 2.13 -2.02
C THR A 162 10.35 3.08 -2.99
N ASP A 163 9.60 3.91 -3.70
CA ASP A 163 10.12 4.92 -4.61
C ASP A 163 11.10 5.89 -3.91
N LYS A 164 10.73 6.40 -2.73
CA LYS A 164 11.60 7.27 -1.91
C LYS A 164 12.88 6.57 -1.42
N THR A 165 12.84 5.25 -1.31
CA THR A 165 13.95 4.42 -0.82
C THR A 165 14.73 3.76 -1.95
N SER A 166 14.34 4.00 -3.22
CA SER A 166 14.95 3.45 -4.43
C SER A 166 16.46 3.56 -4.45
N HIS A 167 17.00 4.73 -4.09
CA HIS A 167 18.44 4.99 -4.04
C HIS A 167 19.21 4.14 -3.01
N LEU A 168 18.57 3.69 -1.93
CA LEU A 168 19.18 2.77 -0.96
C LEU A 168 19.02 1.32 -1.42
N LEU A 169 17.88 1.00 -2.04
CA LEU A 169 17.61 -0.30 -2.62
C LEU A 169 18.60 -0.61 -3.75
N SER A 170 18.90 0.36 -4.62
CA SER A 170 19.83 0.17 -5.73
C SER A 170 21.25 -0.12 -5.26
N LYS A 171 21.67 0.44 -4.11
CA LYS A 171 22.99 0.15 -3.51
C LYS A 171 23.15 -1.30 -3.07
N ILE A 172 22.04 -2.01 -2.88
CA ILE A 172 22.02 -3.41 -2.47
C ILE A 172 21.51 -4.33 -3.59
N GLY A 173 21.55 -3.88 -4.85
CA GLY A 173 21.13 -4.67 -6.00
C GLY A 173 19.61 -4.82 -6.16
N ILE A 174 18.80 -3.94 -5.55
CA ILE A 174 17.33 -3.99 -5.68
C ILE A 174 16.85 -2.77 -6.47
N THR A 175 16.09 -3.00 -7.54
CA THR A 175 15.56 -1.93 -8.38
C THR A 175 14.04 -1.99 -8.46
N ILE A 176 13.42 -0.86 -8.85
CA ILE A 176 11.98 -0.77 -9.07
C ILE A 176 11.73 -0.98 -10.57
N GLY A 177 11.17 -2.14 -10.89
CA GLY A 177 10.75 -2.51 -12.23
C GLY A 177 9.33 -2.02 -12.57
N LYS A 178 8.75 -2.62 -13.61
CA LYS A 178 7.43 -2.24 -14.12
C LYS A 178 6.32 -2.49 -13.10
N GLY A 179 5.39 -1.54 -12.98
CA GLY A 179 4.24 -1.66 -12.09
C GLY A 179 4.60 -1.58 -10.61
N ASN A 180 5.67 -0.86 -10.26
CA ASN A 180 6.20 -0.73 -8.90
C ASN A 180 6.65 -2.05 -8.27
N LYS A 181 6.96 -3.05 -9.09
CA LYS A 181 7.52 -4.32 -8.61
C LYS A 181 9.01 -4.18 -8.35
N LEU A 182 9.52 -4.94 -7.40
CA LEU A 182 10.95 -5.02 -7.11
C LEU A 182 11.60 -6.11 -7.97
N GLU A 183 12.81 -5.81 -8.43
CA GLU A 183 13.70 -6.73 -9.14
C GLU A 183 15.02 -6.85 -8.37
N LEU A 184 15.61 -8.05 -8.38
CA LEU A 184 16.84 -8.37 -7.66
C LEU A 184 17.97 -8.69 -8.63
N ASP A 185 19.08 -7.97 -8.49
CA ASP A 185 20.38 -8.36 -9.01
C ASP A 185 21.14 -9.12 -7.89
N GLU A 186 21.18 -10.44 -8.01
CA GLU A 186 21.81 -11.32 -7.02
C GLU A 186 23.34 -11.07 -6.93
N ASP A 187 23.98 -10.65 -8.01
CA ASP A 187 25.42 -10.38 -8.05
C ASP A 187 25.76 -9.05 -7.37
N GLU A 188 24.95 -8.00 -7.60
CA GLU A 188 25.08 -6.73 -6.88
C GLU A 188 24.75 -6.88 -5.39
N LEU A 189 23.74 -7.68 -5.05
CA LEU A 189 23.40 -7.97 -3.65
C LEU A 189 24.58 -8.61 -2.90
N LYS A 190 25.24 -9.61 -3.51
CA LYS A 190 26.40 -10.31 -2.90
C LYS A 190 27.65 -9.43 -2.81
N LYS A 191 27.72 -8.34 -3.57
CA LYS A 191 28.81 -7.34 -3.53
C LYS A 191 28.52 -6.18 -2.58
N ALA A 192 27.27 -6.01 -2.15
CA ALA A 192 26.86 -4.90 -1.33
C ALA A 192 27.36 -5.01 0.11
N ASP A 193 27.51 -3.85 0.77
CA ASP A 193 27.92 -3.82 2.17
C ASP A 193 26.78 -4.32 3.07
N ILE A 194 27.10 -5.28 3.95
CA ILE A 194 26.19 -5.82 4.95
C ILE A 194 25.56 -4.73 5.84
N SER A 195 26.28 -3.63 6.10
CA SER A 195 25.77 -2.48 6.84
C SER A 195 24.64 -1.77 6.07
N SER A 196 24.77 -1.69 4.75
CA SER A 196 23.73 -1.15 3.88
C SER A 196 22.50 -2.07 3.85
N LEU A 197 22.70 -3.39 3.75
CA LEU A 197 21.60 -4.36 3.84
C LEU A 197 20.88 -4.24 5.20
N LYS A 198 21.63 -4.20 6.31
CA LYS A 198 21.05 -4.00 7.65
C LYS A 198 20.27 -2.69 7.74
N THR A 199 20.79 -1.60 7.19
CA THR A 199 20.09 -0.30 7.22
C THR A 199 18.75 -0.37 6.47
N VAL A 200 18.69 -1.08 5.35
CA VAL A 200 17.47 -1.23 4.56
C VAL A 200 16.49 -2.19 5.23
N PHE A 201 16.96 -3.32 5.77
CA PHE A 201 16.09 -4.41 6.20
C PHE A 201 15.83 -4.48 7.71
N THR A 202 16.78 -4.06 8.54
CA THR A 202 16.70 -4.23 9.99
C THR A 202 16.24 -2.95 10.71
N GLY A 203 15.40 -3.12 11.73
CA GLY A 203 14.86 -2.03 12.54
C GLY A 203 13.45 -1.58 12.14
N TYR A 204 12.76 -0.94 13.09
CA TYR A 204 11.35 -0.54 12.92
C TYR A 204 11.14 0.51 11.82
N ASN A 205 12.09 1.44 11.65
CA ASN A 205 12.00 2.53 10.68
C ASN A 205 12.67 2.21 9.34
N SER A 206 13.19 0.98 9.20
CA SER A 206 13.80 0.46 7.99
C SER A 206 12.75 0.29 6.88
N PHE A 207 13.22 0.02 5.67
CA PHE A 207 12.33 -0.25 4.56
C PHE A 207 11.47 -1.50 4.82
N ALA A 208 12.07 -2.61 5.24
CA ALA A 208 11.30 -3.82 5.57
C ALA A 208 10.40 -3.63 6.80
N GLY A 209 10.86 -2.91 7.83
CA GLY A 209 10.04 -2.62 9.01
C GLY A 209 8.77 -1.83 8.67
N LYS A 210 8.89 -0.78 7.85
CA LYS A 210 7.74 -0.01 7.34
C LYS A 210 6.87 -0.83 6.40
N THR A 211 7.47 -1.68 5.57
CA THR A 211 6.74 -2.59 4.68
C THR A 211 5.90 -3.58 5.49
N ALA A 212 6.44 -4.18 6.55
CA ALA A 212 5.72 -5.07 7.46
C ALA A 212 4.54 -4.38 8.14
N GLN A 213 4.70 -3.11 8.56
CA GLN A 213 3.60 -2.32 9.13
C GLN A 213 2.47 -2.10 8.12
N LYS A 214 2.82 -1.79 6.87
CA LYS A 214 1.81 -1.57 5.81
C LYS A 214 1.15 -2.87 5.39
N ALA A 215 1.89 -3.96 5.33
CA ALA A 215 1.36 -5.30 5.12
C ALA A 215 0.35 -5.67 6.23
N THR A 216 0.66 -5.39 7.50
CA THR A 216 -0.31 -5.54 8.61
C THR A 216 -1.57 -4.69 8.38
N GLY A 217 -1.41 -3.45 7.93
CA GLY A 217 -2.51 -2.55 7.57
C GLY A 217 -3.41 -3.12 6.47
N ILE A 218 -2.81 -3.70 5.42
CA ILE A 218 -3.52 -4.37 4.32
C ILE A 218 -4.26 -5.60 4.83
N SER A 219 -3.59 -6.49 5.58
CA SER A 219 -4.21 -7.69 6.15
C SER A 219 -5.42 -7.35 7.01
N ASN A 220 -5.30 -6.36 7.89
CA ASN A 220 -6.40 -5.91 8.73
C ASN A 220 -7.53 -5.25 7.92
N ALA A 221 -7.20 -4.43 6.92
CA ALA A 221 -8.20 -3.80 6.05
C ALA A 221 -8.96 -4.84 5.22
N ALA A 222 -8.25 -5.82 4.66
CA ALA A 222 -8.83 -6.91 3.91
C ALA A 222 -9.76 -7.76 4.79
N ASN A 223 -9.32 -8.09 6.01
CA ASN A 223 -10.11 -8.86 6.96
C ASN A 223 -11.40 -8.12 7.39
N ARG A 224 -11.32 -6.79 7.60
CA ARG A 224 -12.51 -5.97 7.88
C ARG A 224 -13.46 -5.93 6.69
N ALA A 225 -12.93 -5.82 5.47
CA ALA A 225 -13.74 -5.77 4.26
C ALA A 225 -14.36 -7.13 3.89
N SER A 226 -13.82 -8.24 4.40
CA SER A 226 -14.37 -9.59 4.25
C SER A 226 -15.34 -9.97 5.36
N ALA A 227 -15.43 -9.17 6.43
CA ALA A 227 -16.32 -9.46 7.56
C ALA A 227 -17.79 -9.39 7.13
N THR A 228 -18.55 -10.42 7.51
CA THR A 228 -19.99 -10.54 7.25
C THR A 228 -20.82 -9.66 8.17
N TYR A 229 -20.25 -9.14 9.26
CA TYR A 229 -20.89 -8.25 10.23
C TYR A 229 -20.16 -6.91 10.32
N THR A 230 -20.92 -5.84 10.54
CA THR A 230 -20.37 -4.52 10.86
C THR A 230 -20.00 -4.45 12.35
N ASN A 231 -19.22 -3.43 12.73
CA ASN A 231 -18.88 -3.17 14.15
C ASN A 231 -20.10 -2.97 15.06
N ASN A 232 -21.29 -2.75 14.49
CA ASN A 232 -22.54 -2.61 15.23
C ASN A 232 -23.35 -3.92 15.30
N GLY A 233 -22.75 -5.08 14.96
CA GLY A 233 -23.39 -6.39 15.02
C GLY A 233 -24.44 -6.66 13.94
N THR A 234 -24.58 -5.77 12.95
CA THR A 234 -25.51 -5.94 11.82
C THR A 234 -24.82 -6.60 10.64
N TYR A 235 -25.56 -7.36 9.82
CA TYR A 235 -25.00 -7.94 8.60
C TYR A 235 -24.47 -6.87 7.66
N SER A 236 -23.31 -7.13 7.07
CA SER A 236 -22.67 -6.26 6.09
C SER A 236 -23.58 -6.11 4.87
N LYS A 237 -23.58 -4.93 4.24
CA LYS A 237 -24.45 -4.61 3.09
C LYS A 237 -24.32 -5.58 1.90
N LYS A 238 -23.21 -6.33 1.81
CA LYS A 238 -23.00 -7.36 0.79
C LYS A 238 -23.95 -8.55 0.99
N ASP A 239 -24.16 -8.98 2.24
CA ASP A 239 -25.08 -10.08 2.56
C ASP A 239 -26.53 -9.64 2.77
N SER A 240 -26.77 -8.39 3.20
CA SER A 240 -28.15 -7.89 3.34
C SER A 240 -28.91 -7.90 2.01
N SER A 241 -28.20 -7.80 0.88
CA SER A 241 -28.78 -7.93 -0.47
C SER A 241 -29.08 -9.38 -0.88
N LEU A 242 -28.40 -10.37 -0.27
CA LEU A 242 -28.63 -11.80 -0.49
C LEU A 242 -29.75 -12.35 0.40
N THR A 243 -29.96 -11.75 1.57
CA THR A 243 -31.05 -12.12 2.49
C THR A 243 -32.35 -11.39 2.18
N SER A 244 -32.30 -10.16 1.65
CA SER A 244 -33.52 -9.44 1.25
C SER A 244 -34.20 -10.01 0.01
N SER A 245 -33.49 -10.78 -0.83
CA SER A 245 -34.07 -11.37 -2.06
C SER A 245 -34.79 -12.71 -1.83
N LYS A 246 -34.86 -13.21 -0.58
CA LYS A 246 -35.50 -14.49 -0.24
C LYS A 246 -36.71 -14.38 0.69
N ILE A 247 -37.08 -13.17 1.12
CA ILE A 247 -38.27 -12.94 1.96
C ILE A 247 -39.18 -11.98 1.20
N ASP A 248 -39.94 -12.51 0.23
CA ASP A 248 -41.23 -11.96 -0.28
C ASP A 248 -41.63 -12.64 -1.59
N LYS A 249 -41.76 -13.97 -1.58
CA LYS A 249 -42.66 -14.68 -2.50
C LYS A 249 -43.28 -15.88 -1.77
N GLU A 250 -44.62 -15.88 -1.74
CA GLU A 250 -45.56 -16.78 -1.05
C GLU A 250 -45.74 -16.48 0.45
N VAL A 251 -46.92 -16.13 0.99
CA VAL A 251 -48.34 -16.29 0.59
C VAL A 251 -49.13 -15.05 1.02
#